data_AF-A0A8E3Y3G6-F1
#
_entry.id   AF-A0A8E3Y3G6-F1
#
_cell.length_a   1.000
_cell.length_b   1.000
_cell.length_c   1.000
_cell.angle_alpha   90.00
_cell.angle_beta   90.00
_cell.angle_gamma   90.00
#
_symmetry.space_group_name_H-M   'P 1'
#
loop_
_entity.id
_entity.type
_entity.pdbx_description
1 polymer ?
#
loop_
_entity_poly.entity_id
_entity_poly.type
_entity_poly.pdbx_seq_one_letter_code
_entity_poly.pdbx_strand_id
1 'polypeptide(L)'
;LEEYEPNVSPHATKIFINGVWVGVHRDPTQLVSVVKKLRRDGTLSPEMSLIRDVRDREFKIFTDAGRVCRPLFIIDDDPFSPNKGNLALTREHIDKLEADQEIDVSGLSDEERQEKRYGWQGLLHSGVVEYMDAEE
;
A
#
# COMPACT_ATOMS: atom_id res chain seq x y z
N LEU A 1 23.76 12.95 -3.74
CA LEU A 1 23.64 12.18 -5.00
C LEU A 1 24.84 12.36 -5.92
N GLU A 2 25.50 13.52 -5.90
CA GLU A 2 26.70 13.80 -6.70
C GLU A 2 27.91 12.89 -6.40
N GLU A 3 27.89 12.12 -5.31
CA GLU A 3 29.01 11.25 -4.90
C GLU A 3 28.67 9.74 -4.87
N TYR A 4 27.64 9.29 -5.59
CA TYR A 4 27.44 7.83 -5.70
C TYR A 4 28.38 7.23 -6.74
N GLU A 5 29.42 6.52 -6.28
CA GLU A 5 30.29 5.74 -7.15
C GLU A 5 29.65 4.37 -7.48
N PRO A 6 29.27 4.11 -8.76
CA PRO A 6 28.59 2.88 -9.16
C PRO A 6 29.38 1.61 -8.85
N ASN A 7 30.70 1.72 -8.80
CA ASN A 7 31.62 0.61 -8.57
C ASN A 7 31.58 0.07 -7.13
N VAL A 8 31.10 0.85 -6.16
CA VAL A 8 31.05 0.45 -4.74
C VAL A 8 29.87 -0.49 -4.46
N SER A 9 28.81 -0.46 -5.28
CA SER A 9 27.66 -1.36 -5.11
C SER A 9 26.92 -1.63 -6.43
N PRO A 10 27.50 -2.45 -7.32
CA PRO A 10 26.96 -2.67 -8.67
C PRO A 10 25.58 -3.35 -8.69
N HIS A 11 25.14 -3.89 -7.55
CA HIS A 11 23.85 -4.58 -7.38
C HIS A 11 22.80 -3.76 -6.64
N ALA A 12 23.11 -2.52 -6.25
CA ALA A 12 22.14 -1.68 -5.57
C ALA A 12 20.97 -1.29 -6.49
N THR A 13 19.79 -1.14 -5.91
CA THR A 13 18.59 -0.67 -6.60
C THR A 13 18.46 0.83 -6.46
N LYS A 14 18.26 1.54 -7.56
CA LYS A 14 17.99 2.98 -7.60
C LYS A 14 16.60 3.27 -7.06
N ILE A 15 16.49 4.29 -6.22
CA ILE A 15 15.22 4.71 -5.61
C ILE A 15 14.81 6.04 -6.23
N PHE A 16 13.61 6.10 -6.79
CA PHE A 16 13.04 7.30 -7.40
C PHE A 16 11.78 7.73 -6.64
N ILE A 17 11.62 9.04 -6.45
CA ILE A 17 10.40 9.64 -5.92
C ILE A 17 9.95 10.71 -6.91
N ASN A 18 8.75 10.55 -7.50
CA ASN A 18 8.21 11.46 -8.52
C ASN A 18 9.21 11.72 -9.65
N GLY A 19 9.89 10.67 -10.13
CA GLY A 19 10.91 10.74 -11.18
C GLY A 19 12.29 11.27 -10.74
N VAL A 20 12.43 11.80 -9.51
CA VAL A 20 13.71 12.26 -8.98
C VAL A 20 14.46 11.07 -8.37
N TRP A 21 15.68 10.82 -8.84
CA TRP A 21 16.56 9.83 -8.22
C TRP A 21 17.01 10.34 -6.86
N VAL A 22 16.67 9.64 -5.77
CA VAL A 22 16.98 10.06 -4.40
C VAL A 22 18.16 9.30 -3.77
N GLY A 23 18.46 8.11 -4.27
CA GLY A 23 19.58 7.31 -3.78
C GLY A 23 19.52 5.85 -4.22
N VAL A 24 20.25 4.99 -3.52
CA VAL A 24 20.26 3.55 -3.78
C VAL A 24 20.02 2.74 -2.50
N HIS A 25 19.49 1.54 -2.65
CA HIS A 25 19.32 0.59 -1.55
C HIS A 25 19.93 -0.77 -1.93
N ARG A 26 20.63 -1.41 -0.99
CA ARG A 26 21.28 -2.72 -1.21
C ARG A 26 20.31 -3.90 -1.11
N ASP A 27 19.26 -3.76 -0.29
CA ASP A 27 18.19 -4.75 -0.15
C ASP A 27 16.83 -4.15 -0.58
N PRO A 28 16.53 -4.13 -1.89
CA PRO A 28 15.26 -3.60 -2.37
C PRO A 28 14.06 -4.43 -1.92
N THR A 29 14.24 -5.72 -1.66
CA THR A 29 13.14 -6.61 -1.29
C THR A 29 12.61 -6.23 0.10
N GLN A 30 13.51 -6.03 1.06
CA GLN A 30 13.15 -5.53 2.39
C GLN A 30 12.49 -4.15 2.31
N LEU A 31 13.08 -3.22 1.55
CA LEU A 31 12.55 -1.85 1.42
C LEU A 31 11.13 -1.85 0.86
N VAL A 32 10.89 -2.56 -0.25
CA VAL A 32 9.56 -2.65 -0.87
C VAL A 32 8.55 -3.25 0.10
N SER A 33 8.92 -4.31 0.83
CA SER A 33 8.04 -4.93 1.83
C SER A 33 7.64 -3.95 2.93
N VAL A 34 8.60 -3.18 3.47
CA VAL A 34 8.34 -2.17 4.51
C VAL A 34 7.44 -1.06 3.98
N VAL A 35 7.73 -0.51 2.80
CA VAL A 35 6.93 0.60 2.23
C VAL A 35 5.50 0.14 1.89
N LYS A 36 5.34 -1.07 1.34
CA LYS A 36 4.01 -1.66 1.12
C LYS A 36 3.25 -1.86 2.42
N LYS A 37 3.92 -2.33 3.49
CA LYS A 37 3.30 -2.47 4.80
C LYS A 37 2.82 -1.13 5.36
N LEU A 38 3.65 -0.09 5.28
CA LEU A 38 3.28 1.25 5.72
C LEU A 38 2.13 1.85 4.89
N ARG A 39 2.00 1.49 3.60
CA ARG A 39 0.83 1.86 2.79
C ARG A 39 -0.44 1.15 3.27
N ARG A 40 -0.33 -0.14 3.60
CA ARG A 40 -1.46 -0.98 4.03
C ARG A 40 -1.95 -0.66 5.45
N ASP A 41 -1.08 -0.23 6.36
CA ASP A 41 -1.46 0.15 7.72
C ASP A 41 -1.96 1.61 7.83
N GLY A 42 -1.98 2.35 6.71
CA GLY A 42 -2.46 3.73 6.64
C GLY A 42 -1.44 4.79 7.01
N THR A 43 -0.20 4.42 7.41
CA THR A 43 0.87 5.39 7.68
C THR A 43 1.25 6.19 6.43
N LEU A 44 1.19 5.54 5.28
CA LEU A 44 1.43 6.11 3.96
C LEU A 44 0.12 6.17 3.18
N SER A 45 -0.08 7.24 2.40
CA SER A 45 -1.29 7.41 1.59
C SER A 45 -1.53 6.19 0.69
N PRO A 46 -2.75 5.62 0.69
CA PRO A 46 -3.09 4.46 -0.12
C PRO A 46 -3.09 4.75 -1.63
N GLU A 47 -3.05 6.03 -2.02
CA GLU A 47 -3.00 6.48 -3.43
C GLU A 47 -1.57 6.54 -3.99
N MET A 48 -0.54 6.35 -3.16
CA MET A 48 0.84 6.29 -3.64
C MET A 48 1.09 5.00 -4.43
N SER A 49 1.75 5.11 -5.57
CA SER A 49 2.13 3.96 -6.40
C SER A 49 3.56 3.53 -6.13
N LEU A 50 3.73 2.20 -6.07
CA LEU A 50 4.95 1.54 -5.63
C LEU A 50 5.41 0.53 -6.67
N ILE A 51 6.25 0.96 -7.60
CA ILE A 51 6.67 0.15 -8.75
C ILE A 51 8.09 -0.39 -8.54
N ARG A 52 8.22 -1.71 -8.51
CA ARG A 52 9.53 -2.38 -8.44
C ARG A 52 9.91 -2.94 -9.81
N ASP A 53 10.79 -2.24 -10.51
CA ASP A 53 11.42 -2.77 -11.73
C ASP A 53 12.65 -3.61 -11.37
N VAL A 54 12.47 -4.93 -11.41
CA VAL A 54 13.54 -5.88 -11.07
C VAL A 54 14.62 -5.93 -12.17
N ARG A 55 14.27 -5.66 -13.43
CA ARG A 55 15.20 -5.75 -14.55
C ARG A 55 16.14 -4.54 -14.56
N ASP A 56 15.57 -3.36 -14.42
CA ASP A 56 16.32 -2.09 -14.43
C ASP A 56 16.89 -1.72 -13.05
N ARG A 57 16.56 -2.54 -12.03
CA ARG A 57 16.95 -2.34 -10.63
C ARG A 57 16.50 -0.97 -10.14
N GLU A 58 15.21 -0.70 -10.28
CA GLU A 58 14.59 0.54 -9.84
C GLU A 58 13.43 0.25 -8.88
N PHE A 59 13.29 1.10 -7.88
CA PHE A 59 12.08 1.21 -7.09
C PHE A 59 11.56 2.65 -7.21
N LYS A 60 10.36 2.81 -7.76
CA LYS A 60 9.76 4.10 -8.08
C LYS A 60 8.56 4.31 -7.17
N ILE A 61 8.52 5.47 -6.54
CA ILE A 61 7.42 5.92 -5.69
C ILE A 61 6.80 7.14 -6.34
N PHE A 62 5.50 7.08 -6.59
CA PHE A 62 4.73 8.21 -7.13
C PHE A 62 3.70 8.66 -6.11
N THR A 63 3.71 9.96 -5.82
CA THR A 63 2.83 10.62 -4.86
C THR A 63 2.02 11.74 -5.50
N ASP A 64 2.11 11.88 -6.83
CA ASP A 64 1.41 12.86 -7.63
C ASP A 64 -0.06 12.47 -7.84
N ALA A 65 -0.88 13.49 -8.11
CA ALA A 65 -2.30 13.32 -8.40
C ALA A 65 -2.55 13.04 -9.89
N GLY A 66 -3.72 12.51 -10.22
CA GLY A 66 -4.18 12.31 -11.60
C GLY A 66 -4.05 10.88 -12.13
N ARG A 67 -3.46 9.97 -11.35
CA ARG A 67 -3.45 8.54 -11.64
C ARG A 67 -4.84 7.95 -11.37
N VAL A 68 -5.29 7.10 -12.29
CA VAL A 68 -6.56 6.36 -12.11
C VAL A 68 -6.27 5.08 -11.35
N CYS A 69 -6.92 4.92 -10.21
CA CYS A 69 -6.77 3.75 -9.35
C CYS A 69 -8.03 2.88 -9.35
N ARG A 70 -7.85 1.58 -9.17
CA ARG A 70 -8.92 0.60 -8.94
C ARG A 70 -8.68 -0.12 -7.61
N PRO A 71 -9.68 -0.24 -6.74
CA PRO A 71 -9.55 -1.04 -5.55
C PRO A 71 -9.58 -2.53 -5.89
N LEU A 72 -8.65 -3.29 -5.33
CA LEU A 72 -8.57 -4.74 -5.46
C LEU A 72 -8.41 -5.40 -4.10
N PHE A 73 -8.93 -6.63 -3.95
CA PHE A 73 -8.70 -7.41 -2.74
C PHE A 73 -7.26 -7.93 -2.69
N ILE A 74 -6.67 -7.85 -1.51
CA ILE A 74 -5.31 -8.33 -1.26
C ILE A 74 -5.33 -9.85 -1.04
N ILE A 75 -4.29 -10.51 -1.56
CA ILE A 75 -3.94 -11.89 -1.22
C ILE A 75 -2.88 -11.86 -0.11
N ASP A 76 -3.06 -12.68 0.92
CA ASP A 76 -2.06 -12.88 1.95
C ASP A 76 -0.85 -13.63 1.36
N ASP A 77 0.27 -12.93 1.21
CA ASP A 77 1.51 -13.46 0.64
C ASP A 77 2.58 -13.76 1.70
N ASP A 78 2.27 -13.58 2.99
CA ASP A 78 3.21 -13.86 4.08
C ASP A 78 3.56 -15.36 4.10
N PRO A 79 4.86 -15.73 3.92
CA PRO A 79 5.29 -17.12 3.95
C PRO A 79 4.96 -17.87 5.25
N PHE A 80 4.77 -17.14 6.36
CA PHE A 80 4.51 -17.70 7.68
C PHE A 80 3.03 -17.62 8.08
N SER A 81 2.19 -16.95 7.29
CA SER A 81 0.76 -16.90 7.55
C SER A 81 0.09 -18.24 7.27
N PRO A 82 -0.80 -18.74 8.16
CA PRO A 82 -1.63 -19.91 7.87
C PRO A 82 -2.64 -19.64 6.73
N ASN A 83 -2.89 -18.38 6.37
CA ASN A 83 -3.82 -17.98 5.32
C ASN A 83 -3.12 -17.71 3.97
N LYS A 84 -1.80 -17.96 3.86
CA LYS A 84 -1.01 -17.72 2.65
C LYS A 84 -1.68 -18.24 1.38
N GLY A 85 -1.74 -17.38 0.37
CA GLY A 85 -2.31 -17.65 -0.95
C GLY A 85 -3.82 -17.43 -1.04
N ASN A 86 -4.49 -17.05 0.04
CA ASN A 86 -5.91 -16.74 0.07
C ASN A 86 -6.15 -15.24 0.23
N LEU A 87 -7.40 -14.80 0.06
CA LEU A 87 -7.80 -13.42 0.29
C LEU A 87 -7.53 -13.02 1.75
N ALA A 88 -7.05 -11.80 1.95
CA ALA A 88 -7.00 -11.14 3.25
C ALA A 88 -8.41 -10.80 3.78
N LEU A 89 -9.40 -10.72 2.87
CA LEU A 89 -10.81 -10.57 3.23
C LEU A 89 -11.30 -11.84 3.96
N THR A 90 -11.69 -11.68 5.22
CA THR A 90 -12.26 -12.74 6.05
C THR A 90 -13.74 -12.48 6.30
N ARG A 91 -14.44 -13.49 6.82
CA ARG A 91 -15.84 -13.34 7.25
C ARG A 91 -16.01 -12.27 8.34
N GLU A 92 -15.04 -12.14 9.23
CA GLU A 92 -15.06 -11.13 10.29
C GLU A 92 -15.14 -9.70 9.72
N HIS A 93 -14.47 -9.42 8.60
CA HIS A 93 -14.56 -8.11 7.95
C HIS A 93 -15.96 -7.85 7.37
N ILE A 94 -16.61 -8.87 6.83
CA ILE A 94 -17.98 -8.77 6.33
C ILE A 94 -18.95 -8.54 7.47
N ASP A 95 -18.82 -9.29 8.57
CA ASP A 95 -19.69 -9.15 9.73
C ASP A 95 -19.57 -7.74 10.36
N LYS A 96 -18.37 -7.13 10.34
CA LYS A 96 -18.17 -5.71 10.74
C LYS A 96 -18.93 -4.74 9.82
N LEU A 97 -18.90 -4.96 8.51
CA LEU A 97 -19.65 -4.14 7.54
C LEU A 97 -21.17 -4.32 7.68
N GLU A 98 -21.64 -5.52 8.02
CA GLU A 98 -23.05 -5.76 8.31
C GLU A 98 -23.48 -5.03 9.59
N ALA A 99 -22.65 -5.07 10.64
CA ALA A 99 -22.90 -4.35 11.90
C ALA A 99 -22.95 -2.83 11.73
N ASP A 100 -22.21 -2.25 10.78
CA ASP A 100 -22.27 -0.81 10.48
C ASP A 100 -23.68 -0.32 10.11
N GLN A 101 -24.54 -1.20 9.59
CA GLN A 101 -25.92 -0.87 9.21
C GLN A 101 -26.80 -0.55 10.42
N GLU A 102 -26.47 -1.07 11.60
CA GLU A 102 -27.20 -0.82 12.84
C GLU A 102 -26.75 0.47 13.54
N ILE A 103 -25.63 1.06 13.11
CA ILE A 103 -25.08 2.28 13.70
C ILE A 103 -25.81 3.49 13.12
N ASP A 104 -26.57 4.19 13.97
CA ASP A 104 -27.17 5.47 13.62
C ASP A 104 -26.09 6.55 13.47
N VAL A 105 -26.03 7.10 12.26
CA VAL A 105 -25.11 8.18 11.90
C VAL A 105 -25.85 9.42 11.39
N SER A 106 -27.17 9.48 11.58
CA SER A 106 -27.96 10.64 11.22
C SER A 106 -27.48 11.88 11.96
N GLY A 107 -27.40 13.00 11.24
CA GLY A 107 -26.92 14.27 11.80
C GLY A 107 -25.41 14.38 12.05
N LEU A 108 -24.63 13.31 11.85
CA LEU A 108 -23.17 13.35 11.96
C LEU A 108 -22.51 13.91 10.69
N SER A 109 -21.33 14.52 10.88
CA SER A 109 -20.42 14.89 9.79
C SER A 109 -19.85 13.65 9.09
N ASP A 110 -19.23 13.83 7.92
CA ASP A 110 -18.61 12.72 7.20
C ASP A 110 -17.41 12.12 7.95
N GLU A 111 -16.68 12.94 8.70
CA GLU A 111 -15.56 12.50 9.55
C GLU A 111 -16.06 11.65 10.72
N GLU A 112 -17.08 12.13 11.44
CA GLU A 112 -17.70 11.40 12.56
C GLU A 112 -18.33 10.07 12.11
N ARG A 113 -18.88 10.04 10.88
CA ARG A 113 -19.38 8.80 10.26
C ARG A 113 -18.29 7.77 10.04
N GLN A 114 -17.14 8.21 9.53
CA GLN A 114 -16.00 7.35 9.26
C GLN A 114 -15.35 6.84 10.55
N GLU A 115 -15.38 7.61 11.63
CA GLU A 115 -14.89 7.17 12.94
C GLU A 115 -15.82 6.15 13.61
N LYS A 116 -17.14 6.28 13.43
CA LYS A 116 -18.12 5.39 14.07
C LYS A 116 -18.33 4.07 13.35
N ARG A 117 -18.03 3.99 12.05
CA ARG A 117 -18.25 2.80 11.22
C ARG A 117 -16.92 2.20 10.80
N TYR A 118 -16.91 0.89 10.60
CA TYR A 118 -15.80 0.23 9.94
C TYR A 118 -15.72 0.69 8.48
N GLY A 119 -16.76 0.44 7.68
CA GLY A 119 -16.95 0.97 6.34
C GLY A 119 -15.79 0.72 5.38
N TRP A 120 -15.70 1.58 4.36
CA TRP A 120 -14.63 1.51 3.36
C TRP A 120 -13.25 1.76 3.96
N GLN A 121 -13.15 2.74 4.86
CA GLN A 121 -11.88 3.07 5.51
C GLN A 121 -11.37 1.90 6.33
N GLY A 122 -12.24 1.17 7.03
CA GLY A 122 -11.88 -0.04 7.75
C GLY A 122 -11.30 -1.13 6.84
N LEU A 123 -11.84 -1.32 5.63
CA LEU A 123 -11.28 -2.26 4.65
C LEU A 123 -9.89 -1.86 4.16
N LEU A 124 -9.63 -0.56 4.02
CA LEU A 124 -8.30 -0.05 3.67
C LEU A 124 -7.31 -0.24 4.83
N HIS A 125 -7.66 0.22 6.04
CA HIS A 125 -6.78 0.18 7.22
C HIS A 125 -6.51 -1.25 7.73
N SER A 126 -7.43 -2.19 7.46
CA SER A 126 -7.21 -3.61 7.74
C SER A 126 -6.33 -4.30 6.69
N GLY A 127 -5.90 -3.59 5.64
CA GLY A 127 -5.10 -4.16 4.56
C GLY A 127 -5.85 -5.23 3.76
N VAL A 128 -7.18 -5.11 3.67
CA VAL A 128 -8.02 -6.06 2.93
C VAL A 128 -8.17 -5.63 1.47
N VAL A 129 -8.20 -4.33 1.25
CA VAL A 129 -8.28 -3.71 -0.07
C VAL A 129 -7.08 -2.79 -0.27
N GLU A 130 -6.57 -2.75 -1.50
CA GLU A 130 -5.49 -1.85 -1.91
C GLU A 130 -5.85 -1.19 -3.24
N TYR A 131 -5.49 0.09 -3.39
CA TYR A 131 -5.60 0.77 -4.66
C TYR A 131 -4.42 0.38 -5.54
N MET A 132 -4.71 -0.11 -6.74
CA MET A 132 -3.73 -0.33 -7.79
C MET A 132 -3.99 0.62 -8.94
N ASP A 133 -2.95 1.31 -9.41
CA ASP A 133 -3.04 2.12 -10.61
C ASP A 133 -2.80 1.28 -11.87
N ALA A 134 -2.59 1.96 -13.01
CA ALA A 134 -2.36 1.29 -14.29
C ALA A 134 -0.90 0.84 -14.50
N GLU A 135 0.04 1.39 -13.73
CA GLU A 135 1.47 1.13 -13.87
C GLU A 135 1.99 0.12 -12.84
N GLU A 136 1.30 -0.05 -11.71
CA GLU A 136 1.60 -1.04 -10.65
C GLU A 136 1.21 -2.49 -11.00
#